data_AF-A0A7X1CJ01-F1
#
_entry.id   AF-A0A7X1CJ01-F1
#
_cell.length_a   1.000
_cell.length_b   1.000
_cell.length_c   1.000
_cell.angle_alpha   90.00
_cell.angle_beta   90.00
_cell.angle_gamma   90.00
#
_symmetry.space_group_name_H-M   'P 1'
#
loop_
_entity.id
_entity.type
_entity.pdbx_description
1 polymer ?
#
loop_
_entity_poly.entity_id
_entity_poly.type
_entity_poly.pdbx_seq_one_letter_code
_entity_poly.pdbx_strand_id
1 'polypeptide(L)'
;MKKNIIIMSSILLVVACLGVGGVFFFQQQQKEQKAEQAKKQSQVAKKEKEAVKEEEAKKEQALAQKPKPIDKNQKTAYLTIDDGPTKYFKQIVEALKKENVKATFFS
;
A
#
# COMPACT_ATOMS: atom_id res chain seq x y z
N MET A 1 -39.15 -19.33 51.83
CA MET A 1 -39.48 -18.21 50.92
C MET A 1 -38.36 -17.15 50.84
N LYS A 2 -37.89 -16.57 51.96
CA LYS A 2 -36.85 -15.53 51.95
C LYS A 2 -35.50 -15.94 51.32
N LYS A 3 -35.05 -17.19 51.56
CA LYS A 3 -33.79 -17.73 51.02
C LYS A 3 -33.77 -17.83 49.49
N ASN A 4 -34.88 -18.25 48.87
CA ASN A 4 -34.98 -18.39 47.42
C ASN A 4 -35.05 -17.03 46.71
N ILE A 5 -35.65 -16.02 47.35
CA ILE A 5 -35.70 -14.63 46.85
C ILE A 5 -34.29 -14.01 46.85
N ILE A 6 -33.49 -14.25 47.89
CA ILE A 6 -32.10 -13.76 47.96
C ILE A 6 -31.24 -14.42 46.86
N ILE A 7 -31.39 -15.72 46.64
CA ILE A 7 -30.65 -16.46 45.60
C ILE A 7 -31.03 -15.96 44.20
N MET A 8 -32.33 -15.74 43.92
CA MET A 8 -32.80 -15.21 42.63
C MET A 8 -32.31 -13.78 42.36
N SER A 9 -32.28 -12.91 43.38
CA SER A 9 -31.76 -11.55 43.26
C SER A 9 -30.25 -11.52 43.01
N SER A 10 -29.49 -12.42 43.64
CA SER A 10 -28.05 -12.60 43.40
C SER A 10 -27.75 -13.04 41.97
N ILE A 11 -28.50 -14.00 41.44
CA ILE A 11 -28.32 -14.50 40.06
C ILE A 11 -28.65 -13.40 39.04
N LEU A 12 -29.72 -12.64 39.26
CA LEU A 12 -30.10 -11.54 38.38
C LEU A 12 -29.03 -10.45 38.32
N LEU A 13 -28.39 -10.15 39.45
CA LEU A 13 -27.34 -9.14 39.53
C LEU A 13 -26.06 -9.59 38.79
N VAL A 14 -25.69 -10.87 38.90
CA VAL A 14 -24.55 -11.43 38.15
C VAL A 14 -24.79 -11.40 36.64
N VAL A 15 -25.99 -11.76 36.18
CA VAL A 15 -26.35 -11.70 34.75
C VAL A 15 -26.30 -10.27 34.21
N ALA A 16 -26.77 -9.29 34.99
CA ALA A 16 -26.70 -7.88 34.61
C ALA A 16 -25.25 -7.38 34.51
N CYS A 17 -24.36 -7.75 35.44
CA CYS A 17 -22.95 -7.38 35.40
C CYS A 17 -22.22 -7.97 34.17
N LEU A 18 -22.51 -9.23 33.82
CA LEU A 18 -21.91 -9.88 32.64
C LEU A 18 -22.37 -9.23 31.33
N GLY A 19 -23.65 -8.84 31.23
CA GLY A 19 -24.19 -8.18 30.04
C GLY A 19 -23.55 -6.81 29.76
N VAL A 20 -23.40 -5.97 30.80
CA VAL A 20 -22.80 -4.62 30.65
C VAL A 20 -21.30 -4.71 30.37
N GLY A 21 -20.58 -5.62 31.05
CA GLY A 21 -19.16 -5.84 30.83
C GLY A 21 -18.82 -6.31 29.42
N GLY A 22 -19.64 -7.19 28.84
CA GLY A 22 -19.45 -7.70 27.47
C GLY A 22 -19.57 -6.61 26.40
N VAL A 23 -20.54 -5.69 26.53
CA VAL A 23 -20.72 -4.58 25.58
C VAL A 23 -19.54 -3.60 25.63
N PHE A 24 -19.05 -3.29 26.83
CA PHE A 24 -17.89 -2.40 27.00
C PHE A 24 -16.61 -2.99 26.41
N PHE A 25 -16.37 -4.29 26.62
CA PHE A 25 -15.22 -5.00 26.07
C PHE A 25 -15.26 -5.06 24.54
N PHE A 26 -16.44 -5.30 23.95
CA PHE A 26 -16.61 -5.34 22.50
C PHE A 26 -16.38 -3.98 21.84
N GLN A 27 -16.82 -2.87 22.45
CA GLN A 27 -16.55 -1.53 21.94
C GLN A 27 -15.07 -1.17 22.02
N GLN A 28 -14.37 -1.60 23.07
CA GLN A 28 -12.94 -1.35 23.23
C GLN A 28 -12.13 -2.06 22.14
N GLN A 29 -12.45 -3.32 21.82
CA GLN A 29 -11.80 -4.06 20.74
C GLN A 29 -11.95 -3.40 19.36
N GLN A 30 -13.11 -2.83 19.04
CA GLN A 30 -13.30 -2.18 17.73
C GLN A 30 -12.41 -0.95 17.53
N LYS A 31 -12.08 -0.21 18.60
CA LYS A 31 -11.19 0.96 18.50
C LYS A 31 -9.76 0.58 18.15
N GLU A 32 -9.25 -0.51 18.72
CA GLU A 32 -7.87 -0.97 18.49
C GLU A 32 -7.67 -1.43 17.05
N GLN A 33 -8.64 -2.16 16.48
CA GLN A 33 -8.56 -2.62 15.08
C GLN A 33 -8.57 -1.46 14.07
N LYS A 34 -9.38 -0.42 14.30
CA LYS A 34 -9.39 0.77 13.43
C LYS A 34 -8.08 1.55 13.50
N ALA A 35 -7.47 1.65 14.67
CA ALA A 35 -6.18 2.33 14.85
C ALA A 35 -5.03 1.58 14.16
N GLU A 36 -5.05 0.24 14.16
CA GLU A 36 -4.02 -0.57 13.48
C GLU A 36 -4.13 -0.47 11.94
N GLN A 37 -5.35 -0.50 11.40
CA GLN A 37 -5.56 -0.32 9.95
C GLN A 37 -5.14 1.08 9.47
N ALA A 38 -5.44 2.13 10.22
CA ALA A 38 -5.02 3.50 9.90
C ALA A 38 -3.48 3.64 9.89
N LYS A 39 -2.77 2.96 10.81
CA LYS A 39 -1.30 2.92 10.82
C LYS A 39 -0.72 2.20 9.59
N LYS A 40 -1.32 1.07 9.18
CA LYS A 40 -0.87 0.32 7.99
C LYS A 40 -1.07 1.12 6.70
N GLN A 41 -2.23 1.77 6.52
CA GLN A 41 -2.46 2.65 5.36
C GLN A 41 -1.50 3.84 5.31
N SER A 42 -1.21 4.47 6.46
CA SER A 42 -0.27 5.59 6.53
C SER A 42 1.17 5.19 6.14
N GLN A 43 1.61 3.97 6.50
CA GLN A 43 2.94 3.47 6.13
C GLN A 43 3.06 3.15 4.63
N VAL A 44 2.04 2.56 4.02
CA VAL A 44 2.03 2.27 2.57
C VAL A 44 2.06 3.58 1.76
N ALA A 45 1.24 4.57 2.15
CA ALA A 45 1.21 5.87 1.49
C ALA A 45 2.53 6.66 1.62
N LYS A 46 3.26 6.52 2.72
CA LYS A 46 4.61 7.11 2.86
C LYS A 46 5.62 6.45 1.91
N LYS A 47 5.57 5.12 1.79
CA LYS A 47 6.52 4.36 0.97
C LYS A 47 6.34 4.61 -0.54
N GLU A 48 5.10 4.79 -0.99
CA GLU A 48 4.82 5.20 -2.37
C GLU A 48 5.31 6.63 -2.65
N LYS A 49 5.08 7.58 -1.74
CA LYS A 49 5.55 8.96 -1.91
C LYS A 49 7.09 9.07 -1.96
N GLU A 50 7.80 8.26 -1.17
CA GLU A 50 9.26 8.21 -1.21
C GLU A 50 9.78 7.62 -2.52
N ALA A 51 9.16 6.57 -3.05
CA ALA A 51 9.52 5.98 -4.33
C ALA A 51 9.32 6.95 -5.51
N VAL A 52 8.20 7.68 -5.53
CA VAL A 52 7.94 8.70 -6.57
C VAL A 52 8.95 9.84 -6.51
N LYS A 53 9.31 10.30 -5.30
CA LYS A 53 10.25 11.40 -5.11
C LYS A 53 11.69 11.03 -5.50
N GLU A 54 12.10 9.78 -5.28
CA GLU A 54 13.40 9.27 -5.74
C GLU A 54 13.47 9.14 -7.27
N GLU A 55 12.35 8.78 -7.90
CA GLU A 55 12.24 8.68 -9.36
C GLU A 55 12.25 10.05 -10.04
N GLU A 56 11.56 11.05 -9.45
CA GLU A 56 11.60 12.45 -9.91
C GLU A 56 13.02 13.05 -9.82
N ALA A 57 13.73 12.81 -8.71
CA ALA A 57 15.11 13.29 -8.53
C ALA A 57 16.08 12.67 -9.56
N LYS A 58 15.89 11.38 -9.92
CA LYS A 58 16.66 10.74 -11.00
C LYS A 58 16.33 11.32 -12.38
N LYS A 59 15.08 11.69 -12.62
CA LYS A 59 14.64 12.33 -13.88
C LYS A 59 15.29 13.70 -14.07
N GLU A 60 15.37 14.48 -13.00
CA GLU A 60 15.96 15.83 -13.00
C GLU A 60 17.48 15.78 -13.26
N GLN A 61 18.19 14.80 -12.69
CA GLN A 61 19.61 14.56 -12.97
C GLN A 61 19.88 14.05 -14.39
N ALA A 62 18.94 13.33 -15.01
CA ALA A 62 19.07 12.85 -16.39
C ALA A 62 18.90 13.97 -17.42
N LEU A 63 18.05 14.97 -17.13
CA LEU A 63 17.81 16.14 -17.98
C LEU A 63 19.02 17.11 -18.02
N ALA A 64 19.85 17.10 -16.97
CA ALA A 64 21.06 17.93 -16.88
C ALA A 64 22.26 17.38 -17.69
N GLN A 65 22.20 16.13 -18.17
CA GLN A 65 23.26 15.54 -18.97
C GLN A 65 23.06 15.90 -20.45
N LYS A 66 24.04 16.59 -21.05
CA LYS A 66 24.07 16.79 -22.50
C LYS A 66 23.97 15.41 -23.19
N PRO A 67 23.12 15.26 -24.23
CA PRO A 67 23.00 13.99 -24.93
C PRO A 67 24.37 13.59 -25.47
N LYS A 68 24.76 12.33 -25.22
CA LYS A 68 25.97 11.79 -25.84
C LYS A 68 25.84 11.92 -27.36
N PRO A 69 26.89 12.36 -28.07
CA PRO A 69 26.90 12.37 -29.52
C PRO A 69 26.52 10.98 -30.04
N ILE A 70 25.54 10.92 -30.92
CA ILE A 70 25.18 9.68 -31.61
C ILE A 70 26.28 9.39 -32.63
N ASP A 71 26.90 8.21 -32.53
CA ASP A 71 27.79 7.73 -33.57
C ASP A 71 26.97 7.38 -34.81
N LYS A 72 27.17 8.14 -35.90
CA LYS A 72 26.46 7.96 -37.17
C LYS A 72 26.81 6.65 -37.88
N ASN A 73 27.94 6.03 -37.53
CA ASN A 73 28.36 4.75 -38.11
C ASN A 73 27.76 3.56 -37.37
N GLN A 74 27.15 3.76 -36.19
CA GLN A 74 26.51 2.72 -35.42
C GLN A 74 25.05 2.53 -35.86
N LYS A 75 24.69 1.30 -36.25
CA LYS A 75 23.29 0.93 -36.47
C LYS A 75 22.53 1.03 -35.14
N THR A 76 21.56 1.93 -35.09
CA THR A 76 20.78 2.22 -33.89
C THR A 76 19.30 1.99 -34.16
N ALA A 77 18.61 1.30 -33.25
CA ALA A 77 17.16 1.12 -33.27
C ALA A 77 16.54 1.82 -32.05
N TYR A 78 15.46 2.57 -32.28
CA TYR A 78 14.69 3.22 -31.22
C TYR A 78 13.42 2.42 -30.97
N LEU A 79 13.32 1.80 -29.79
CA LEU A 79 12.15 1.03 -29.41
C LEU A 79 11.11 1.95 -28.75
N THR A 80 9.93 2.01 -29.35
CA THR A 80 8.77 2.73 -28.82
C THR A 80 7.64 1.73 -28.51
N ILE A 81 6.90 1.98 -27.44
CA ILE A 81 5.78 1.14 -27.01
C ILE A 81 4.59 2.07 -26.75
N ASP A 82 3.53 1.90 -27.53
CA ASP A 82 2.31 2.73 -27.47
C ASP A 82 1.22 2.04 -26.64
N ASP A 83 0.18 2.79 -26.28
CA ASP A 83 -1.04 2.34 -25.58
C ASP A 83 -0.79 1.61 -24.24
N GLY A 84 0.28 1.99 -23.55
CA GLY A 84 0.64 1.45 -22.23
C GLY A 84 0.10 2.28 -21.05
N PRO A 85 0.05 1.71 -19.83
CA PRO A 85 0.47 0.36 -19.45
C PRO A 85 -0.65 -0.68 -19.66
N THR A 86 -0.28 -1.83 -20.23
CA THR A 86 -1.17 -3.01 -20.35
C THR A 86 -0.83 -4.06 -19.28
N LYS A 87 -1.60 -5.15 -19.23
CA LYS A 87 -1.31 -6.30 -18.34
C LYS A 87 0.10 -6.91 -18.53
N TYR A 88 0.75 -6.64 -19.66
CA TYR A 88 2.11 -7.11 -19.95
C TYR A 88 3.21 -6.12 -19.59
N PHE A 89 2.87 -4.90 -19.14
CA PHE A 89 3.84 -3.83 -18.88
C PHE A 89 5.01 -4.30 -18.01
N LYS A 90 4.73 -5.04 -16.93
CA LYS A 90 5.75 -5.58 -16.04
C LYS A 90 6.72 -6.53 -16.76
N GLN A 91 6.20 -7.46 -17.56
CA GLN A 91 7.02 -8.41 -18.30
C GLN A 91 7.90 -7.70 -19.35
N ILE A 92 7.34 -6.68 -20.01
CA ILE A 92 8.07 -5.85 -20.97
C ILE A 92 9.23 -5.11 -20.27
N VAL A 93 8.97 -4.46 -19.14
CA VAL A 93 10.01 -3.75 -18.37
C VAL A 93 11.09 -4.71 -17.84
N GLU A 94 10.71 -5.90 -17.38
CA GLU A 94 11.65 -6.93 -16.93
C GLU A 94 12.54 -7.42 -18.07
N ALA A 95 11.98 -7.65 -19.27
CA ALA A 95 12.74 -8.04 -20.45
C ALA A 95 13.73 -6.95 -20.88
N LEU A 96 13.29 -5.68 -20.93
CA LEU A 96 14.16 -4.55 -21.27
C LEU A 96 15.33 -4.41 -20.28
N LYS A 97 15.07 -4.56 -18.99
CA LYS A 97 16.11 -4.51 -17.94
C LYS A 97 17.10 -5.67 -18.08
N LYS A 98 16.61 -6.89 -18.32
CA LYS A 98 17.44 -8.07 -18.51
C LYS A 98 18.44 -7.89 -19.65
N GLU A 99 17.99 -7.31 -20.76
CA GLU A 99 18.83 -7.06 -21.94
C GLU A 99 19.58 -5.72 -21.88
N ASN A 100 19.43 -4.95 -20.79
CA ASN A 100 19.99 -3.61 -20.62
C ASN A 100 19.65 -2.64 -21.79
N VAL A 101 18.42 -2.75 -22.30
CA VAL A 101 17.90 -1.95 -23.42
C VAL A 101 17.03 -0.82 -22.90
N LYS A 102 17.14 0.36 -23.52
CA LYS A 102 16.27 1.51 -23.28
C LYS A 102 15.13 1.54 -24.30
N ALA A 103 13.94 1.96 -23.86
CA ALA A 103 12.76 2.16 -24.70
C ALA A 103 12.01 3.42 -24.25
N THR A 104 11.18 3.96 -25.14
CA THR A 104 10.25 5.07 -24.85
C THR A 104 8.83 4.53 -24.83
N PHE A 105 8.07 4.86 -23.79
CA PHE A 105 6.66 4.50 -23.68
C PHE A 105 5.80 5.72 -24.00
N PHE A 106 4.83 5.56 -24.89
CA PHE A 106 3.77 6.52 -25.17
C PHE A 106 2.46 5.93 -24.64
N SER A 107 1.71 6.74 -23.89
CA SER A 107 0.50 6.36 -23.16
C SER A 107 -0.66 7.24 -23.56
#